data_AF-A0A6F8XR49-F1
#
_entry.id   AF-A0A6F8XR49-F1
#
_cell.length_a   1.000
_cell.length_b   1.000
_cell.length_c   1.000
_cell.angle_alpha   90.00
_cell.angle_beta   90.00
_cell.angle_gamma   90.00
#
_symmetry.space_group_name_H-M   'P 1'
#
loop_
_entity.id
_entity.type
_entity.pdbx_description
1 polymer ?
#
loop_
_entity_poly.entity_id
_entity_poly.type
_entity_poly.pdbx_seq_one_letter_code
_entity_poly.pdbx_strand_id
1 'polypeptide(L)'
;MEAEGHGVTPLKAPAYASEGRPVARSAIAAPYPLTREWAFGDGSGAGVRVCILDSGVDATHPDVGGPLAAYQVAEADGSGGYTVVPDADGDVAGHGTACASIVRALAPACEMTSVRVLGGALRGRGDALIAALEWALDEGFDIVNMSLSTRHPDFRDAIRDLSDRAYFGGTTIVAAANNRPVASYPWRFPAVISVGSHATQDGEHIEVNPAPPVEFFALGINVLAAQPGNRRVRLSGNSFAAPHVTGMCARILNRHPGFGAPQLKAVLAGIANNLT
;
A
#
# COMPACT_ATOMS: atom_id res chain seq x y z
N MET A 1 -32.68 7.70 -38.27
CA MET A 1 -31.31 7.39 -37.82
C MET A 1 -31.26 7.66 -36.34
N GLU A 2 -31.62 6.66 -35.55
CA GLU A 2 -31.50 6.72 -34.09
C GLU A 2 -30.06 6.34 -33.75
N ALA A 3 -29.41 7.19 -32.95
CA ALA A 3 -28.07 6.93 -32.45
C ALA A 3 -28.17 5.89 -31.33
N GLU A 4 -27.65 4.68 -31.59
CA GLU A 4 -27.49 3.64 -30.58
C GLU A 4 -26.52 4.13 -29.50
N GLY A 5 -27.06 4.33 -28.29
CA GLY A 5 -26.27 4.55 -27.09
C GLY A 5 -25.37 3.34 -26.87
N HIS A 6 -24.06 3.56 -26.94
CA HIS A 6 -23.06 2.58 -26.53
C HIS A 6 -23.20 2.34 -25.03
N GLY A 7 -23.96 1.28 -24.68
CA GLY A 7 -23.98 0.74 -23.34
C GLY A 7 -22.56 0.34 -22.95
N VAL A 8 -21.96 1.12 -22.05
CA VAL A 8 -20.72 0.73 -21.39
C VAL A 8 -21.05 -0.51 -20.59
N THR A 9 -20.64 -1.68 -21.07
CA THR A 9 -20.74 -2.92 -20.31
C THR A 9 -20.05 -2.69 -18.96
N PRO A 10 -20.76 -2.81 -17.83
CA PRO A 10 -20.14 -2.61 -16.53
C PRO A 10 -19.00 -3.61 -16.39
N LEU A 11 -17.79 -3.11 -16.14
CA LEU A 11 -16.63 -3.94 -15.86
C LEU A 11 -16.99 -4.87 -14.70
N LYS A 12 -17.14 -6.16 -14.99
CA LYS A 12 -17.35 -7.16 -13.95
C LYS A 12 -16.14 -7.12 -13.02
N ALA A 13 -16.36 -6.74 -11.77
CA ALA A 13 -15.30 -6.68 -10.77
C ALA A 13 -14.59 -8.05 -10.69
N PRO A 14 -13.25 -8.09 -10.69
CA PRO A 14 -12.55 -9.36 -10.51
C PRO A 14 -12.86 -9.94 -9.12
N ALA A 15 -12.66 -11.25 -8.93
CA ALA A 15 -13.04 -11.97 -7.71
C ALA A 15 -12.39 -11.45 -6.41
N TYR A 16 -11.37 -10.59 -6.51
CA TYR A 16 -10.65 -9.97 -5.40
C TYR A 16 -11.00 -8.48 -5.21
N ALA A 17 -12.07 -8.00 -5.85
CA ALA A 17 -12.53 -6.63 -5.74
C ALA A 17 -13.87 -6.53 -4.98
N SER A 18 -14.11 -5.38 -4.34
CA SER A 18 -15.38 -5.08 -3.69
C SER A 18 -16.51 -4.87 -4.72
N GLU A 19 -17.71 -5.26 -4.31
CA GLU A 19 -18.97 -4.97 -5.00
C GLU A 19 -19.68 -3.72 -4.42
N GLY A 20 -19.05 -3.00 -3.48
CA GLY A 20 -19.64 -1.82 -2.85
C GLY A 20 -20.75 -2.13 -1.84
N ARG A 21 -20.61 -3.26 -1.11
CA ARG A 21 -21.64 -3.72 -0.16
C ARG A 21 -21.81 -2.70 0.99
N PRO A 22 -23.04 -2.26 1.28
CA PRO A 22 -23.32 -1.40 2.43
C PRO A 22 -22.91 -2.03 3.77
N VAL A 23 -22.44 -1.20 4.70
CA VAL A 23 -22.07 -1.57 6.07
C VAL A 23 -22.74 -0.61 7.03
N ALA A 24 -23.49 -1.13 8.00
CA ALA A 24 -24.15 -0.29 8.99
C ALA A 24 -23.12 0.51 9.80
N ARG A 25 -23.33 1.82 9.96
CA ARG A 25 -22.44 2.69 10.76
C ARG A 25 -22.25 2.18 12.19
N SER A 26 -23.25 1.52 12.76
CA SER A 26 -23.18 0.89 14.09
C SER A 26 -22.13 -0.21 14.20
N ALA A 27 -21.62 -0.74 13.09
CA ALA A 27 -20.49 -1.67 13.09
C ALA A 27 -19.14 -0.99 13.38
N ILE A 28 -19.07 0.34 13.28
CA ILE A 28 -17.87 1.13 13.59
C ILE A 28 -18.08 1.87 14.92
N ALA A 29 -17.28 1.54 15.92
CA ALA A 29 -17.31 2.21 17.21
C ALA A 29 -16.59 3.57 17.13
N ALA A 30 -17.30 4.63 16.77
CA ALA A 30 -16.81 6.02 16.84
C ALA A 30 -17.84 6.92 17.55
N PRO A 31 -17.41 7.73 18.54
CA PRO A 31 -18.34 8.58 19.31
C PRO A 31 -18.93 9.74 18.51
N TYR A 32 -18.33 10.09 17.37
CA TYR A 32 -18.80 11.11 16.43
C TYR A 32 -18.45 10.70 14.98
N PRO A 33 -19.17 11.19 13.96
CA PRO A 33 -18.83 10.92 12.56
C PRO A 33 -17.48 11.55 12.22
N LEU A 34 -16.52 10.73 11.77
CA LEU A 34 -15.25 11.18 11.22
C LEU A 34 -15.48 11.69 9.79
N THR A 35 -14.94 12.88 9.48
CA THR A 35 -14.99 13.45 8.12
C THR A 35 -13.62 13.37 7.46
N ARG A 36 -13.58 13.37 6.12
CA ARG A 36 -12.31 13.46 5.37
C ARG A 36 -11.54 14.74 5.67
N GLU A 37 -12.25 15.86 5.88
CA GLU A 37 -11.65 17.14 6.27
C GLU A 37 -10.90 17.03 7.61
N TRP A 38 -11.53 16.41 8.62
CA TRP A 38 -10.87 16.15 9.90
C TRP A 38 -9.71 15.18 9.75
N ALA A 39 -9.86 14.14 8.93
CA ALA A 39 -8.87 13.09 8.75
C ALA A 39 -7.61 13.58 8.03
N PHE A 40 -7.75 14.31 6.92
CA PHE A 40 -6.64 14.57 5.99
C PHE A 40 -5.96 15.92 6.15
N GLY A 41 -6.51 16.87 6.91
CA GLY A 41 -5.88 18.17 7.10
C GLY A 41 -5.68 18.93 5.80
N ASP A 42 -4.46 19.43 5.55
CA ASP A 42 -4.10 20.07 4.28
C ASP A 42 -3.96 19.08 3.11
N GLY A 43 -4.02 17.79 3.40
CA GLY A 43 -3.98 16.70 2.43
C GLY A 43 -2.61 16.44 1.81
N SER A 44 -1.54 17.06 2.30
CA SER A 44 -0.22 17.00 1.67
C SER A 44 0.58 15.74 2.03
N GLY A 45 0.40 15.20 3.24
CA GLY A 45 1.25 14.14 3.77
C GLY A 45 2.64 14.61 4.23
N ALA A 46 2.85 15.92 4.40
CA ALA A 46 4.12 16.50 4.78
C ALA A 46 4.65 15.96 6.12
N GLY A 47 5.97 15.71 6.19
CA GLY A 47 6.66 15.22 7.38
C GLY A 47 6.41 13.74 7.71
N VAL A 48 5.72 13.00 6.83
CA VAL A 48 5.51 11.55 6.99
C VAL A 48 6.47 10.78 6.11
N ARG A 49 7.20 9.83 6.70
CA ARG A 49 8.17 8.98 6.04
C ARG A 49 7.53 7.69 5.56
N VAL A 50 7.54 7.45 4.26
CA VAL A 50 6.92 6.30 3.60
C VAL A 50 7.98 5.44 2.91
N CYS A 51 8.09 4.17 3.32
CA CYS A 51 8.93 3.18 2.65
C CYS A 51 8.13 2.41 1.60
N ILE A 52 8.56 2.45 0.33
CA ILE A 52 8.05 1.61 -0.76
C ILE A 52 8.95 0.37 -0.86
N LEU A 53 8.49 -0.74 -0.31
CA LEU A 53 9.23 -2.00 -0.28
C LEU A 53 8.75 -2.89 -1.44
N ASP A 54 9.46 -2.85 -2.58
CA ASP A 54 8.98 -3.36 -3.87
C ASP A 54 10.12 -3.69 -4.87
N SER A 55 9.94 -3.46 -6.18
CA SER A 55 10.92 -3.69 -7.25
C SER A 55 11.91 -2.54 -7.49
N GLY A 56 11.94 -1.56 -6.59
CA GLY A 56 12.66 -0.28 -6.78
C GLY A 56 11.73 0.82 -7.29
N VAL A 57 12.23 2.06 -7.39
CA VAL A 57 11.48 3.21 -7.90
C VAL A 57 12.34 4.01 -8.89
N ASP A 58 11.79 4.34 -10.04
CA ASP A 58 12.35 5.35 -10.95
C ASP A 58 12.06 6.75 -10.40
N ALA A 59 13.00 7.27 -9.59
CA ALA A 59 12.90 8.59 -8.97
C ALA A 59 12.90 9.76 -9.98
N THR A 60 13.28 9.50 -11.23
CA THR A 60 13.31 10.53 -12.29
C THR A 60 11.94 10.73 -12.94
N HIS A 61 10.98 9.85 -12.67
CA HIS A 61 9.64 9.94 -13.25
C HIS A 61 8.89 11.18 -12.70
N PRO A 62 8.27 12.02 -13.56
CA PRO A 62 7.56 13.23 -13.12
C PRO A 62 6.43 12.97 -12.11
N ASP A 63 5.68 11.88 -12.26
CA ASP A 63 4.61 11.51 -11.33
C ASP A 63 5.12 10.98 -9.98
N VAL A 64 6.41 10.64 -9.87
CA VAL A 64 7.05 10.31 -8.58
C VAL A 64 7.61 11.57 -7.93
N GLY A 65 8.03 12.57 -8.71
CA GLY A 65 8.10 13.96 -8.25
C GLY A 65 9.29 14.33 -7.37
N GLY A 66 10.44 13.66 -7.49
CA GLY A 66 11.70 14.13 -6.90
C GLY A 66 12.69 13.04 -6.49
N PRO A 67 13.93 13.43 -6.16
CA PRO A 67 14.91 12.50 -5.64
C PRO A 67 14.38 11.91 -4.34
N LEU A 68 14.52 10.60 -4.22
CA LEU A 68 14.21 9.83 -3.02
C LEU A 68 15.43 9.00 -2.66
N ALA A 69 15.57 8.64 -1.38
CA ALA A 69 16.58 7.68 -0.98
C ALA A 69 16.23 6.31 -1.56
N ALA A 70 17.19 5.64 -2.18
CA ALA A 70 17.00 4.36 -2.85
C ALA A 70 17.99 3.34 -2.32
N TYR A 71 17.44 2.20 -1.89
CA TYR A 71 18.17 1.07 -1.35
C TYR A 71 17.70 -0.23 -1.98
N GLN A 72 18.55 -1.25 -1.92
CA GLN A 72 18.27 -2.60 -2.39
C GLN A 72 18.70 -3.62 -1.35
N VAL A 73 18.06 -4.77 -1.37
CA VAL A 73 18.50 -5.93 -0.58
C VAL A 73 19.54 -6.70 -1.38
N ALA A 74 20.74 -6.84 -0.83
CA ALA A 74 21.86 -7.57 -1.42
C ALA A 74 22.31 -8.71 -0.50
N GLU A 75 22.82 -9.80 -1.08
CA GLU A 75 23.42 -10.88 -0.30
C GLU A 75 24.63 -10.33 0.47
N ALA A 76 24.67 -10.60 1.78
CA ALA A 76 25.76 -10.19 2.64
C ALA A 76 27.01 -11.03 2.35
N ASP A 77 28.16 -10.36 2.26
CA ASP A 77 29.44 -11.01 1.98
C ASP A 77 29.75 -12.11 3.02
N GLY A 78 29.97 -13.34 2.55
CA GLY A 78 30.54 -14.44 3.33
C GLY A 78 29.70 -15.02 4.47
N SER A 79 28.48 -14.53 4.73
CA SER A 79 27.67 -14.91 5.91
C SER A 79 26.34 -15.62 5.59
N GLY A 80 25.95 -15.71 4.32
CA GLY A 80 24.73 -16.43 3.91
C GLY A 80 23.44 -15.71 4.30
N GLY A 81 23.42 -14.36 4.27
CA GLY A 81 22.28 -13.55 4.71
C GLY A 81 21.95 -12.32 3.88
N TYR A 82 20.97 -11.59 4.40
CA TYR A 82 20.44 -10.26 4.05
C TYR A 82 21.26 -9.00 4.40
N THR A 83 21.53 -8.04 3.50
CA THR A 83 21.78 -6.65 3.93
C THR A 83 21.12 -5.63 3.01
N VAL A 84 20.81 -4.44 3.53
CA VAL A 84 20.29 -3.30 2.75
C VAL A 84 21.45 -2.36 2.41
N VAL A 85 21.59 -2.04 1.13
CA VAL A 85 22.67 -1.19 0.58
C VAL A 85 22.10 -0.16 -0.39
N PRO A 86 22.82 0.93 -0.72
CA PRO A 86 22.36 1.89 -1.74
C PRO A 86 22.03 1.21 -3.07
N ASP A 87 20.92 1.61 -3.70
CA ASP A 87 20.48 1.11 -5.00
C ASP A 87 20.84 2.09 -6.12
N ALA A 88 21.60 1.62 -7.10
CA ALA A 88 21.98 2.40 -8.28
C ALA A 88 21.12 2.08 -9.51
N ASP A 89 20.38 0.96 -9.50
CA ASP A 89 19.62 0.51 -10.67
C ASP A 89 18.20 1.10 -10.70
N GLY A 90 17.66 1.44 -9.53
CA GLY A 90 16.28 1.90 -9.39
C GLY A 90 15.27 0.78 -9.68
N ASP A 91 14.15 1.12 -10.32
CA ASP A 91 13.10 0.13 -10.58
C ASP A 91 13.41 -0.78 -11.78
N VAL A 92 13.57 -2.07 -11.49
CA VAL A 92 13.92 -3.10 -12.50
C VAL A 92 12.70 -3.78 -13.13
N ALA A 93 11.48 -3.50 -12.65
CA ALA A 93 10.26 -4.17 -13.12
C ALA A 93 9.09 -3.21 -13.43
N GLY A 94 9.11 -2.00 -12.87
CA GLY A 94 8.09 -0.98 -13.02
C GLY A 94 6.98 -1.00 -11.97
N HIS A 95 6.92 -2.01 -11.12
CA HIS A 95 5.84 -2.18 -10.15
C HIS A 95 5.98 -1.23 -8.96
N GLY A 96 7.19 -1.04 -8.44
CA GLY A 96 7.45 -0.09 -7.36
C GLY A 96 7.26 1.37 -7.80
N THR A 97 7.65 1.73 -9.03
CA THR A 97 7.39 3.05 -9.62
C THR A 97 5.90 3.32 -9.74
N ALA A 98 5.11 2.32 -10.15
CA ALA A 98 3.65 2.44 -10.19
C ALA A 98 3.09 2.72 -8.78
N CYS A 99 3.50 1.95 -7.78
CA CYS A 99 3.08 2.14 -6.39
C CYS A 99 3.47 3.52 -5.84
N ALA A 100 4.71 3.95 -6.05
CA ALA A 100 5.22 5.25 -5.61
C ALA A 100 4.44 6.41 -6.25
N SER A 101 4.11 6.32 -7.54
CA SER A 101 3.31 7.36 -8.21
C SER A 101 1.90 7.50 -7.66
N ILE A 102 1.28 6.39 -7.23
CA ILE A 102 -0.04 6.40 -6.61
C ILE A 102 0.04 7.06 -5.22
N VAL A 103 1.04 6.70 -4.41
CA VAL A 103 1.26 7.34 -3.11
C VAL A 103 1.49 8.84 -3.30
N ARG A 104 2.35 9.23 -4.24
CA ARG A 104 2.65 10.64 -4.54
C ARG A 104 1.42 11.42 -4.98
N ALA A 105 0.53 10.83 -5.76
CA ALA A 105 -0.69 11.48 -6.23
C ALA A 105 -1.64 11.85 -5.07
N LEU A 106 -1.65 11.06 -3.99
CA LEU A 106 -2.49 11.33 -2.81
C LEU A 106 -1.76 12.17 -1.75
N ALA A 107 -0.49 11.88 -1.51
CA ALA A 107 0.34 12.51 -0.48
C ALA A 107 1.55 13.19 -1.14
N PRO A 108 1.36 14.35 -1.81
CA PRO A 108 2.38 14.96 -2.66
C PRO A 108 3.65 15.39 -1.94
N ALA A 109 3.58 15.61 -0.62
CA ALA A 109 4.66 16.10 0.21
C ALA A 109 5.21 15.06 1.20
N CYS A 110 4.79 13.80 1.12
CA CYS A 110 5.40 12.74 1.95
C CYS A 110 6.83 12.45 1.52
N GLU A 111 7.65 12.05 2.49
CA GLU A 111 9.05 11.69 2.29
C GLU A 111 9.14 10.21 1.92
N MET A 112 9.32 9.91 0.64
CA MET A 112 9.41 8.52 0.18
C MET A 112 10.85 7.99 0.22
N THR A 113 10.99 6.72 0.56
CA THR A 113 12.22 5.92 0.39
C THR A 113 11.88 4.63 -0.37
N SER A 114 12.70 4.27 -1.34
CA SER A 114 12.57 3.02 -2.10
C SER A 114 13.46 1.95 -1.50
N VAL A 115 12.91 0.76 -1.25
CA VAL A 115 13.67 -0.43 -0.88
C VAL A 115 13.35 -1.55 -1.87
N ARG A 116 14.29 -1.86 -2.75
CA ARG A 116 14.16 -2.90 -3.76
C ARG A 116 14.45 -4.28 -3.16
N VAL A 117 13.41 -5.10 -3.09
CA VAL A 117 13.46 -6.50 -2.65
C VAL A 117 13.01 -7.50 -3.72
N LEU A 118 12.39 -7.00 -4.80
CA LEU A 118 11.99 -7.79 -5.96
C LEU A 118 12.93 -7.54 -7.15
N GLY A 119 13.30 -8.61 -7.85
CA GLY A 119 13.99 -8.53 -9.14
C GLY A 119 13.05 -8.27 -10.32
N GLY A 120 13.60 -8.21 -11.53
CA GLY A 120 12.87 -7.84 -12.76
C GLY A 120 11.67 -8.73 -13.12
N ALA A 121 11.62 -9.95 -12.59
CA ALA A 121 10.47 -10.87 -12.76
C ALA A 121 9.40 -10.73 -11.65
N LEU A 122 9.46 -9.67 -10.84
CA LEU A 122 8.64 -9.46 -9.63
C LEU A 122 8.72 -10.64 -8.65
N ARG A 123 9.94 -11.15 -8.47
CA ARG A 123 10.27 -12.24 -7.55
C ARG A 123 11.41 -11.81 -6.65
N GLY A 124 11.29 -12.16 -5.38
CA GLY A 124 12.32 -11.99 -4.37
C GLY A 124 12.37 -13.21 -3.47
N ARG A 125 13.39 -13.30 -2.61
CA ARG A 125 13.45 -14.33 -1.58
C ARG A 125 12.75 -13.87 -0.29
N GLY A 126 12.29 -14.80 0.54
CA GLY A 126 11.60 -14.48 1.80
C GLY A 126 12.52 -14.02 2.93
N ASP A 127 13.74 -14.53 3.00
CA ASP A 127 14.81 -14.03 3.86
C ASP A 127 15.25 -12.60 3.48
N ALA A 128 15.33 -12.29 2.18
CA ALA A 128 15.52 -10.91 1.70
C ALA A 128 14.39 -9.97 2.14
N LEU A 129 13.14 -10.45 2.08
CA LEU A 129 11.98 -9.71 2.56
C LEU A 129 12.04 -9.44 4.07
N ILE A 130 12.43 -10.43 4.86
CA ILE A 130 12.59 -10.29 6.31
C ILE A 130 13.66 -9.23 6.62
N ALA A 131 14.82 -9.30 5.98
CA ALA A 131 15.91 -8.33 6.18
C ALA A 131 15.50 -6.89 5.78
N ALA A 132 14.76 -6.75 4.66
CA ALA A 132 14.27 -5.45 4.22
C ALA A 132 13.26 -4.85 5.20
N LEU A 133 12.34 -5.67 5.71
CA LEU A 133 11.32 -5.24 6.65
C LEU A 133 11.96 -4.89 7.99
N GLU A 134 12.88 -5.71 8.50
CA GLU A 134 13.65 -5.41 9.71
C GLU A 134 14.37 -4.07 9.60
N TRP A 135 15.12 -3.85 8.51
CA TRP A 135 15.79 -2.58 8.26
C TRP A 135 14.82 -1.39 8.21
N ALA A 136 13.67 -1.53 7.54
CA ALA A 136 12.67 -0.46 7.49
C ALA A 136 12.10 -0.12 8.88
N LEU A 137 11.92 -1.10 9.75
CA LEU A 137 11.49 -0.84 11.13
C LEU A 137 12.58 -0.15 11.95
N ASP A 138 13.84 -0.54 11.77
CA ASP A 138 14.97 0.04 12.48
C ASP A 138 15.25 1.50 12.04
N GLU A 139 15.00 1.82 10.77
CA GLU A 139 15.02 3.19 10.24
C GLU A 139 13.85 4.06 10.73
N GLY A 140 12.83 3.46 11.35
CA GLY A 140 11.69 4.18 11.93
C GLY A 140 10.79 4.86 10.90
N PHE A 141 10.48 4.21 9.79
CA PHE A 141 9.46 4.71 8.86
C PHE A 141 8.08 4.77 9.53
N ASP A 142 7.29 5.78 9.20
CA ASP A 142 5.91 5.87 9.69
C ASP A 142 5.01 4.84 9.00
N ILE A 143 5.22 4.64 7.70
CA ILE A 143 4.44 3.72 6.89
C ILE A 143 5.36 2.87 5.99
N VAL A 144 5.13 1.56 5.95
CA VAL A 144 5.74 0.64 4.97
C VAL A 144 4.65 0.14 4.03
N ASN A 145 4.73 0.51 2.76
CA ASN A 145 3.86 0.00 1.70
C ASN A 145 4.41 -1.31 1.14
N MET A 146 3.64 -2.38 1.26
CA MET A 146 3.98 -3.72 0.77
C MET A 146 2.96 -4.20 -0.26
N SER A 147 3.23 -3.91 -1.53
CA SER A 147 2.43 -4.43 -2.66
C SER A 147 2.88 -5.82 -3.10
N LEU A 148 3.38 -6.62 -2.15
CA LEU A 148 3.93 -7.95 -2.32
C LEU A 148 3.61 -8.84 -1.11
N SER A 149 3.77 -10.16 -1.28
CA SER A 149 3.60 -11.12 -0.19
C SER A 149 4.34 -12.42 -0.48
N THR A 150 4.59 -13.21 0.57
CA THR A 150 5.10 -14.58 0.43
C THR A 150 4.06 -15.62 0.81
N ARG A 151 4.04 -16.74 0.09
CA ARG A 151 3.20 -17.92 0.39
C ARG A 151 3.95 -19.00 1.17
N HIS A 152 5.25 -18.83 1.35
CA HIS A 152 6.07 -19.85 1.98
C HIS A 152 5.80 -19.86 3.49
N PRO A 153 5.38 -20.99 4.08
CA PRO A 153 4.99 -21.05 5.48
C PRO A 153 6.16 -20.77 6.43
N ASP A 154 7.39 -21.13 6.06
CA ASP A 154 8.57 -20.97 6.92
C ASP A 154 8.88 -19.50 7.27
N PHE A 155 8.45 -18.53 6.44
CA PHE A 155 8.64 -17.11 6.72
C PHE A 155 7.48 -16.49 7.49
N ARG A 156 6.39 -17.23 7.71
CA ARG A 156 5.16 -16.72 8.34
C ARG A 156 5.43 -16.12 9.71
N ASP A 157 6.08 -16.88 10.58
CA ASP A 157 6.21 -16.49 11.99
C ASP A 157 7.20 -15.32 12.13
N ALA A 158 8.32 -15.32 11.40
CA ALA A 158 9.24 -14.17 11.36
C ALA A 158 8.56 -12.89 10.85
N ILE A 159 7.76 -12.98 9.77
CA ILE A 159 7.02 -11.81 9.25
C ILE A 159 5.93 -11.38 10.22
N ARG A 160 5.28 -12.30 10.93
CA ARG A 160 4.30 -11.97 11.98
C ARG A 160 4.97 -11.19 13.10
N ASP A 161 6.09 -11.69 13.62
CA ASP A 161 6.79 -11.05 14.73
C ASP A 161 7.29 -9.64 14.34
N LEU A 162 7.74 -9.45 13.09
CA LEU A 162 8.03 -8.11 12.55
C LEU A 162 6.79 -7.24 12.38
N SER A 163 5.65 -7.82 11.97
CA SER A 163 4.38 -7.09 11.86
C SER A 163 3.88 -6.60 13.22
N ASP A 164 4.01 -7.44 14.26
CA ASP A 164 3.68 -7.07 15.63
C ASP A 164 4.65 -6.01 16.16
N ARG A 165 5.96 -6.14 15.86
CA ARG A 165 6.98 -5.12 16.18
C ARG A 165 6.64 -3.77 15.56
N ALA A 166 6.22 -3.75 14.29
CA ALA A 166 5.77 -2.54 13.61
C ALA A 166 4.55 -1.93 14.32
N TYR A 167 3.51 -2.73 14.57
CA TYR A 167 2.26 -2.31 15.21
C TYR A 167 2.48 -1.66 16.58
N PHE A 168 3.33 -2.25 17.43
CA PHE A 168 3.64 -1.70 18.76
C PHE A 168 4.70 -0.59 18.71
N GLY A 169 5.57 -0.58 17.71
CA GLY A 169 6.64 0.40 17.53
C GLY A 169 6.20 1.71 16.87
N GLY A 170 4.99 1.78 16.34
CA GLY A 170 4.42 2.98 15.70
C GLY A 170 4.52 2.99 14.17
N THR A 171 5.25 2.05 13.57
CA THR A 171 5.28 1.87 12.11
C THR A 171 4.04 1.12 11.62
N THR A 172 3.34 1.69 10.64
CA THR A 172 2.17 1.05 10.04
C THR A 172 2.55 0.31 8.77
N ILE A 173 2.27 -0.99 8.71
CA ILE A 173 2.40 -1.76 7.47
C ILE A 173 1.06 -1.73 6.74
N VAL A 174 1.08 -1.32 5.47
CA VAL A 174 -0.06 -1.41 4.54
C VAL A 174 0.28 -2.45 3.48
N ALA A 175 -0.51 -3.52 3.41
CA ALA A 175 -0.20 -4.65 2.53
C ALA A 175 -1.35 -5.03 1.60
N ALA A 176 -1.00 -5.28 0.34
CA ALA A 176 -1.94 -5.81 -0.64
C ALA A 176 -2.33 -7.26 -0.32
N ALA A 177 -3.64 -7.53 -0.31
CA ALA A 177 -4.15 -8.89 -0.29
C ALA A 177 -3.77 -9.62 -1.58
N ASN A 178 -3.62 -10.94 -1.51
CA ASN A 178 -3.26 -11.71 -2.71
C ASN A 178 -4.38 -11.62 -3.78
N ASN A 179 -4.00 -11.42 -5.05
CA ASN A 179 -4.96 -11.39 -6.16
C ASN A 179 -5.58 -12.78 -6.47
N ARG A 180 -5.16 -13.82 -5.76
CA ARG A 180 -5.74 -15.16 -5.80
C ARG A 180 -6.22 -15.55 -4.39
N PRO A 181 -7.19 -16.47 -4.27
CA PRO A 181 -7.70 -16.93 -2.98
C PRO A 181 -6.70 -17.90 -2.30
N VAL A 182 -5.50 -17.41 -2.02
CA VAL A 182 -4.41 -18.15 -1.38
C VAL A 182 -3.94 -17.40 -0.14
N ALA A 183 -3.49 -18.14 0.88
CA ALA A 183 -2.85 -17.54 2.03
C ALA A 183 -1.47 -17.00 1.64
N SER A 184 -1.20 -15.75 2.00
CA SER A 184 0.12 -15.15 1.94
C SER A 184 0.27 -14.11 3.03
N TYR A 185 1.51 -13.73 3.33
CA TYR A 185 1.88 -12.84 4.42
C TYR A 185 2.62 -11.61 3.87
N PRO A 186 2.42 -10.41 4.44
CA PRO A 186 1.87 -10.15 5.78
C PRO A 186 0.37 -9.82 5.86
N TRP A 187 -0.33 -9.59 4.74
CA TRP A 187 -1.70 -9.01 4.73
C TRP A 187 -2.75 -9.76 5.58
N ARG A 188 -2.53 -11.02 5.96
CA ARG A 188 -3.45 -11.77 6.83
C ARG A 188 -3.30 -11.47 8.32
N PHE A 189 -2.27 -10.74 8.72
CA PHE A 189 -2.02 -10.44 10.13
C PHE A 189 -2.84 -9.22 10.58
N PRO A 190 -3.56 -9.29 11.72
CA PRO A 190 -4.30 -8.15 12.25
C PRO A 190 -3.45 -6.92 12.57
N ALA A 191 -2.14 -7.08 12.74
CA ALA A 191 -1.18 -5.99 12.93
C ALA A 191 -1.02 -5.11 11.66
N VAL A 192 -1.37 -5.63 10.49
CA VAL A 192 -1.18 -4.99 9.18
C VAL A 192 -2.51 -4.42 8.69
N ILE A 193 -2.48 -3.28 8.00
CA ILE A 193 -3.64 -2.78 7.25
C ILE A 193 -3.74 -3.56 5.93
N SER A 194 -4.74 -4.41 5.81
CA SER A 194 -4.90 -5.29 4.65
C SER A 194 -5.84 -4.70 3.60
N VAL A 195 -5.39 -4.68 2.34
CA VAL A 195 -6.06 -3.93 1.27
C VAL A 195 -6.41 -4.80 0.06
N GLY A 196 -7.68 -4.80 -0.31
CA GLY A 196 -8.20 -5.32 -1.59
C GLY A 196 -8.56 -4.20 -2.56
N SER A 197 -8.97 -4.57 -3.78
CA SER A 197 -9.30 -3.58 -4.82
C SER A 197 -10.78 -3.22 -4.88
N HIS A 198 -11.12 -2.09 -5.49
CA HIS A 198 -12.41 -1.81 -6.12
C HIS A 198 -12.19 -1.07 -7.45
N ALA A 199 -13.27 -0.84 -8.20
CA ALA A 199 -13.23 -0.20 -9.51
C ALA A 199 -13.66 1.27 -9.55
N THR A 200 -14.15 1.84 -8.44
CA THR A 200 -14.48 3.27 -8.34
C THR A 200 -13.26 4.13 -8.66
N GLN A 201 -13.35 4.98 -9.70
CA GLN A 201 -12.26 5.82 -10.19
C GLN A 201 -12.13 7.13 -9.38
N ASP A 202 -12.08 6.99 -8.05
CA ASP A 202 -11.74 8.04 -7.08
C ASP A 202 -10.65 7.47 -6.19
N GLY A 203 -9.47 8.11 -6.16
CA GLY A 203 -8.32 7.66 -5.39
C GLY A 203 -8.53 7.74 -3.88
N GLU A 204 -9.47 8.56 -3.41
CA GLU A 204 -9.83 8.68 -1.99
C GLU A 204 -11.02 7.80 -1.59
N HIS A 205 -11.70 7.16 -2.55
CA HIS A 205 -12.77 6.23 -2.23
C HIS A 205 -12.18 5.02 -1.50
N ILE A 206 -12.75 4.74 -0.34
CA ILE A 206 -12.34 3.61 0.50
C ILE A 206 -13.58 2.94 1.06
N GLU A 207 -13.55 1.61 1.10
CA GLU A 207 -14.63 0.82 1.66
C GLU A 207 -14.09 -0.03 2.80
N VAL A 208 -14.89 -0.20 3.85
CA VAL A 208 -14.59 -1.15 4.91
C VAL A 208 -15.23 -2.50 4.59
N ASN A 209 -14.49 -3.58 4.79
CA ASN A 209 -15.01 -4.93 4.65
C ASN A 209 -15.58 -5.42 5.98
N PRO A 210 -16.88 -5.75 6.08
CA PRO A 210 -17.46 -6.26 7.33
C PRO A 210 -17.07 -7.72 7.62
N ALA A 211 -16.39 -8.39 6.68
CA ALA A 211 -15.98 -9.80 6.77
C ALA A 211 -14.46 -9.96 6.53
N PRO A 212 -13.61 -9.71 7.55
CA PRO A 212 -12.14 -9.91 7.46
C PRO A 212 -11.80 -11.34 6.96
N PRO A 213 -10.64 -11.55 6.29
CA PRO A 213 -9.36 -10.97 6.68
C PRO A 213 -8.87 -9.76 5.87
N VAL A 214 -9.50 -9.40 4.74
CA VAL A 214 -9.24 -8.09 4.10
C VAL A 214 -10.02 -7.04 4.88
N GLU A 215 -9.38 -5.93 5.26
CA GLU A 215 -10.01 -4.87 6.06
C GLU A 215 -10.60 -3.76 5.21
N PHE A 216 -9.85 -3.31 4.19
CA PHE A 216 -10.25 -2.19 3.35
C PHE A 216 -10.19 -2.54 1.87
N PHE A 217 -11.05 -1.90 1.09
CA PHE A 217 -10.94 -1.87 -0.36
C PHE A 217 -10.64 -0.45 -0.84
N ALA A 218 -9.70 -0.32 -1.77
CA ALA A 218 -9.32 0.95 -2.38
C ALA A 218 -9.18 0.79 -3.91
N LEU A 219 -8.98 1.89 -4.64
CA LEU A 219 -8.88 1.88 -6.09
C LEU A 219 -7.72 0.98 -6.55
N GLY A 220 -8.05 -0.13 -7.20
CA GLY A 220 -7.06 -1.11 -7.67
C GLY A 220 -7.35 -1.64 -9.06
N ILE A 221 -8.44 -1.23 -9.71
CA ILE A 221 -8.83 -1.68 -11.04
C ILE A 221 -8.70 -0.52 -12.04
N ASN A 222 -8.03 -0.80 -13.16
CA ASN A 222 -7.80 0.14 -14.27
C ASN A 222 -7.06 1.44 -13.87
N VAL A 223 -6.15 1.34 -12.89
CA VAL A 223 -5.38 2.45 -12.34
C VAL A 223 -4.34 2.92 -13.34
N LEU A 224 -4.35 4.20 -13.70
CA LEU A 224 -3.27 4.80 -14.49
C LEU A 224 -2.10 5.11 -13.54
N ALA A 225 -0.94 4.48 -13.78
CA ALA A 225 0.23 4.65 -12.92
C ALA A 225 1.51 4.80 -13.76
N ALA A 226 2.55 5.36 -13.13
CA ALA A 226 3.86 5.55 -13.73
C ALA A 226 4.57 4.21 -14.04
N GLN A 227 5.49 4.28 -15.01
CA GLN A 227 6.39 3.22 -15.41
C GLN A 227 7.76 3.81 -15.75
N PRO A 228 8.85 3.05 -15.54
CA PRO A 228 10.21 3.52 -15.86
C PRO A 228 10.34 4.05 -17.28
N GLY A 229 11.14 5.10 -17.43
CA GLY A 229 11.34 5.77 -18.72
C GLY A 229 10.19 6.70 -19.11
N ASN A 230 9.61 7.40 -18.12
CA ASN A 230 8.55 8.41 -18.29
C ASN A 230 7.29 7.89 -19.01
N ARG A 231 6.96 6.60 -18.81
CA ARG A 231 5.78 5.97 -19.38
C ARG A 231 4.65 5.91 -18.35
N ARG A 232 3.41 5.78 -18.83
CA ARG A 232 2.24 5.51 -17.98
C ARG A 232 1.49 4.31 -18.54
N VAL A 233 0.94 3.48 -17.67
CA VAL A 233 0.19 2.28 -18.06
C VAL A 233 -1.00 2.09 -17.13
N ARG A 234 -2.06 1.46 -17.64
CA ARG A 234 -3.23 1.08 -16.84
C ARG A 234 -3.02 -0.33 -16.28
N LEU A 235 -3.10 -0.44 -14.96
CA LEU A 235 -2.85 -1.68 -14.22
C LEU A 235 -4.06 -2.06 -13.38
N SER A 236 -4.16 -3.34 -13.02
CA SER A 236 -5.20 -3.84 -12.13
C SER A 236 -4.63 -4.87 -11.15
N GLY A 237 -5.03 -4.79 -9.89
CA GLY A 237 -4.62 -5.67 -8.82
C GLY A 237 -4.59 -4.97 -7.46
N ASN A 238 -4.67 -5.74 -6.39
CA ASN A 238 -4.61 -5.26 -5.01
C ASN A 238 -3.30 -4.53 -4.71
N SER A 239 -2.23 -4.86 -5.45
CA SER A 239 -0.96 -4.14 -5.42
C SER A 239 -1.08 -2.64 -5.70
N PHE A 240 -2.09 -2.22 -6.46
CA PHE A 240 -2.34 -0.81 -6.78
C PHE A 240 -3.40 -0.19 -5.86
N ALA A 241 -4.14 -1.01 -5.09
CA ALA A 241 -5.04 -0.52 -4.04
C ALA A 241 -4.28 -0.17 -2.75
N ALA A 242 -3.30 -1.00 -2.35
CA ALA A 242 -2.46 -0.72 -1.18
C ALA A 242 -1.84 0.69 -1.17
N PRO A 243 -1.21 1.19 -2.26
CA PRO A 243 -0.63 2.54 -2.27
C PRO A 243 -1.67 3.67 -2.17
N HIS A 244 -2.93 3.46 -2.54
CA HIS A 244 -3.99 4.44 -2.27
C HIS A 244 -4.25 4.54 -0.75
N VAL A 245 -4.34 3.41 -0.05
CA VAL A 245 -4.48 3.40 1.41
C VAL A 245 -3.23 3.96 2.10
N THR A 246 -2.04 3.66 1.60
CA THR A 246 -0.78 4.27 2.06
C THR A 246 -0.84 5.81 1.95
N GLY A 247 -1.27 6.35 0.81
CA GLY A 247 -1.42 7.79 0.62
C GLY A 247 -2.44 8.42 1.57
N MET A 248 -3.57 7.75 1.80
CA MET A 248 -4.57 8.19 2.80
C MET A 248 -3.98 8.16 4.23
N CYS A 249 -3.27 7.10 4.61
CA CYS A 249 -2.59 7.01 5.90
C CYS A 249 -1.56 8.14 6.07
N ALA A 250 -0.78 8.47 5.03
CA ALA A 250 0.20 9.55 5.11
C ALA A 250 -0.46 10.90 5.38
N ARG A 251 -1.62 11.17 4.77
CA ARG A 251 -2.39 12.40 5.06
C ARG A 251 -2.94 12.42 6.48
N ILE A 252 -3.41 11.27 6.98
CA ILE A 252 -3.89 11.15 8.37
C ILE A 252 -2.75 11.41 9.35
N LEU A 253 -1.58 10.80 9.15
CA LEU A 253 -0.41 10.99 10.03
C LEU A 253 0.15 12.42 9.97
N ASN A 254 0.12 13.06 8.80
CA ASN A 254 0.48 14.47 8.67
C ASN A 254 -0.42 15.37 9.52
N ARG A 255 -1.74 15.10 9.53
CA ARG A 255 -2.69 15.89 10.34
C ARG A 255 -2.69 15.53 11.82
N HIS A 256 -2.47 14.25 12.13
CA HIS A 256 -2.52 13.66 13.47
C HIS A 256 -1.21 12.91 13.79
N PRO A 257 -0.10 13.62 14.03
CA PRO A 257 1.17 12.99 14.35
C PRO A 257 1.06 12.12 15.61
N GLY A 258 1.70 10.95 15.58
CA GLY A 258 1.70 9.98 16.69
C GLY A 258 0.53 8.99 16.70
N PHE A 259 -0.38 9.05 15.72
CA PHE A 259 -1.33 7.97 15.51
C PHE A 259 -0.60 6.69 15.06
N GLY A 260 -0.97 5.56 15.63
CA GLY A 260 -0.49 4.24 15.20
C GLY A 260 -1.52 3.50 14.34
N ALA A 261 -1.18 2.27 13.97
CA ALA A 261 -2.05 1.41 13.18
C ALA A 261 -3.51 1.30 13.70
N PRO A 262 -3.78 1.20 15.03
CA PRO A 262 -5.16 1.15 15.52
C PRO A 262 -5.97 2.41 15.19
N GLN A 263 -5.38 3.60 15.40
CA GLN A 263 -6.03 4.87 15.10
C GLN A 263 -6.23 5.01 13.60
N LEU A 264 -5.22 4.68 12.78
CA LEU A 264 -5.36 4.72 11.32
C LEU A 264 -6.49 3.82 10.84
N LYS A 265 -6.57 2.57 11.31
CA LYS A 265 -7.67 1.64 11.00
C LYS A 265 -9.03 2.22 11.39
N ALA A 266 -9.14 2.79 12.59
CA ALA A 266 -10.38 3.41 13.05
C ALA A 266 -10.79 4.62 12.19
N VAL A 267 -9.83 5.47 11.81
CA VAL A 267 -10.08 6.64 10.96
C VAL A 267 -10.51 6.22 9.57
N LEU A 268 -9.75 5.33 8.91
CA LEU A 268 -10.09 4.78 7.58
C LEU A 268 -11.49 4.15 7.58
N ALA A 269 -11.83 3.37 8.60
CA ALA A 269 -13.15 2.78 8.73
C ALA A 269 -14.25 3.83 8.93
N GLY A 270 -14.00 4.86 9.74
CA GLY A 270 -14.98 5.92 10.02
C GLY A 270 -15.26 6.84 8.83
N ILE A 271 -14.33 6.97 7.89
CA ILE A 271 -14.50 7.75 6.65
C ILE A 271 -14.91 6.89 5.44
N ALA A 272 -15.15 5.59 5.63
CA ALA A 272 -15.46 4.67 4.53
C ALA A 272 -16.79 5.03 3.82
N ASN A 273 -16.77 4.93 2.50
CA ASN A 273 -17.83 5.35 1.61
C ASN A 273 -19.05 4.43 1.62
N ASN A 274 -18.87 3.17 2.04
CA ASN A 274 -19.95 2.18 2.11
C ASN A 274 -20.67 2.14 3.46
N LEU A 275 -20.44 3.13 4.34
CA LEU A 275 -21.20 3.25 5.60
C LEU A 275 -22.61 3.79 5.36
N THR A 276 -23.61 3.11 5.93
CA THR A 276 -25.03 3.52 5.94
C THR A 276 -25.54 3.76 7.34
#